data_AF-A0A8U0Q7I8-F1
#
_entry.id   AF-A0A8U0Q7I8-F1
#
_cell.length_a   1.000
_cell.length_b   1.000
_cell.length_c   1.000
_cell.angle_alpha   90.00
_cell.angle_beta   90.00
_cell.angle_gamma   90.00
#
_symmetry.space_group_name_H-M   'P 1'
#
loop_
_entity.id
_entity.type
_entity.pdbx_description
1 polymer ?
#
loop_
_entity_poly.entity_id
_entity_poly.type
_entity_poly.pdbx_seq_one_letter_code
_entity_poly.pdbx_strand_id
1 'polypeptide(L)'
;MKDVMVVCRELRCGDAVAESEGPLVEEGRRGVAIKSCRGHESTITECGFREGGPGYCDGRNYHYVICSDLQAQSVSPPAELSVRLVNGTTSCSGTVEVFYRGEWLGLCSRWWGMKETKIL
;
A
#
# COMPACT_ATOMS: atom_id res chain seq x y z
N MET A 1 2.53 1.83 9.53
CA MET A 1 3.99 1.99 9.33
C MET A 1 4.75 0.68 9.04
N LYS A 2 4.50 -0.46 9.70
CA LYS A 2 5.26 -1.72 9.43
C LYS A 2 4.97 -2.31 8.06
N ASP A 3 3.71 -2.27 7.68
CA ASP A 3 3.17 -2.48 6.35
C ASP A 3 3.84 -1.59 5.30
N VAL A 4 3.97 -0.28 5.58
CA VAL A 4 4.61 0.66 4.65
C VAL A 4 6.09 0.34 4.42
N MET A 5 6.81 -0.10 5.47
CA MET A 5 8.19 -0.59 5.32
C MET A 5 8.28 -1.80 4.37
N VAL A 6 7.32 -2.73 4.45
CA VAL A 6 7.25 -3.89 3.55
C VAL A 6 6.96 -3.43 2.13
N VAL A 7 5.99 -2.53 1.92
CA VAL A 7 5.63 -1.99 0.60
C VAL A 7 6.83 -1.27 -0.05
N CYS A 8 7.45 -0.31 0.66
CA CYS A 8 8.58 0.45 0.13
C CYS A 8 9.76 -0.47 -0.22
N ARG A 9 9.98 -1.52 0.56
CA ARG A 9 11.05 -2.49 0.29
C ARG A 9 10.73 -3.42 -0.87
N GLU A 10 9.51 -3.95 -0.95
CA GLU A 10 9.04 -4.81 -2.05
C GLU A 10 9.15 -4.06 -3.39
N LEU A 11 8.76 -2.78 -3.41
CA LEU A 11 8.88 -1.90 -4.57
C LEU A 11 10.30 -1.38 -4.84
N ARG A 12 11.25 -1.66 -3.94
CA ARG A 12 12.61 -1.09 -3.98
C ARG A 12 12.62 0.44 -4.03
N CYS A 13 11.71 1.07 -3.30
CA CYS A 13 11.56 2.52 -3.20
C CYS A 13 12.36 3.14 -2.04
N GLY A 14 13.21 2.36 -1.38
CA GLY A 14 13.95 2.77 -0.19
C GLY A 14 13.14 2.62 1.09
N ASP A 15 13.31 3.55 2.02
CA ASP A 15 12.72 3.53 3.35
C ASP A 15 11.32 4.17 3.36
N ALA A 16 10.49 3.75 4.32
CA ALA A 16 9.19 4.37 4.55
C ALA A 16 9.36 5.79 5.12
N VAL A 17 8.76 6.78 4.47
CA VAL A 17 8.81 8.20 4.86
C VAL A 17 7.51 8.62 5.53
N ALA A 18 6.38 8.33 4.89
CA ALA A 18 5.07 8.74 5.41
C ALA A 18 3.95 7.80 4.96
N GLU A 19 2.85 7.87 5.72
CA GLU A 19 1.60 7.19 5.42
C GLU A 19 0.42 8.14 5.67
N SER A 20 -0.62 8.04 4.83
CA SER A 20 -1.84 8.84 4.97
C SER A 20 -3.06 8.12 4.42
N GLU A 21 -4.24 8.69 4.64
CA GLU A 21 -5.42 8.30 3.87
C GLU A 21 -5.28 8.81 2.43
N GLY A 22 -5.56 7.93 1.48
CA GLY A 22 -5.39 8.14 0.05
C GLY A 22 -6.71 8.40 -0.68
N PRO A 23 -6.64 8.97 -1.89
CA PRO A 23 -7.80 9.13 -2.75
C PRO A 23 -8.36 7.77 -3.20
N LEU A 24 -9.62 7.80 -3.64
CA LEU A 24 -10.28 6.71 -4.35
C LEU A 24 -9.36 6.16 -5.45
N VAL A 25 -9.16 4.85 -5.44
CA VAL A 25 -8.36 4.19 -6.49
C VAL A 25 -9.16 4.02 -7.78
N GLU A 26 -10.47 3.79 -7.68
CA GLU A 26 -11.50 3.86 -8.73
C GLU A 26 -12.87 3.57 -8.09
N GLU A 27 -13.96 4.12 -8.64
CA GLU A 27 -15.32 3.86 -8.15
C GLU A 27 -15.72 2.40 -8.42
N GLY A 28 -16.09 1.64 -7.38
CA GLY A 28 -16.49 0.23 -7.49
C GLY A 28 -15.37 -0.81 -7.36
N ARG A 29 -14.09 -0.41 -7.24
CA ARG A 29 -13.01 -1.36 -6.92
C ARG A 29 -13.20 -1.94 -5.51
N ARG A 30 -12.92 -3.25 -5.39
CA ARG A 30 -12.97 -3.97 -4.11
C ARG A 30 -11.76 -3.61 -3.26
N GLY A 31 -11.99 -3.48 -1.96
CA GLY A 31 -10.96 -3.21 -0.97
C GLY A 31 -10.49 -4.48 -0.25
N VAL A 32 -9.23 -4.49 0.16
CA VAL A 32 -8.66 -5.53 1.03
C VAL A 32 -8.09 -4.89 2.30
N ALA A 33 -8.27 -5.52 3.46
CA ALA A 33 -7.54 -5.16 4.66
C ALA A 33 -6.34 -6.08 4.83
N ILE A 34 -5.21 -5.51 5.25
CA ILE A 34 -4.04 -6.26 5.70
C ILE A 34 -4.06 -6.38 7.22
N LYS A 35 -3.57 -7.52 7.73
CA LYS A 35 -3.25 -7.66 9.15
C LYS A 35 -1.91 -6.97 9.44
N SER A 36 -1.44 -6.93 10.69
CA SER A 36 -0.13 -6.32 10.95
C SER A 36 0.96 -7.19 10.37
N CYS A 37 1.69 -6.58 9.45
CA CYS A 37 3.05 -6.95 9.15
C CYS A 37 3.92 -6.84 10.42
N ARG A 38 4.88 -7.74 10.54
CA ARG A 38 5.98 -7.68 11.49
C ARG A 38 7.00 -6.62 11.08
N GLY A 39 7.07 -6.30 9.79
CA GLY A 39 7.95 -5.32 9.16
C GLY A 39 9.20 -5.94 8.51
N HIS A 40 9.29 -7.27 8.49
CA HIS A 40 10.42 -8.00 7.92
C HIS A 40 10.00 -8.95 6.80
N GLU A 41 8.71 -9.00 6.46
CA GLU A 41 8.12 -9.78 5.37
C GLU A 41 8.63 -9.33 3.99
N SER A 42 8.94 -10.29 3.11
CA SER A 42 9.50 -9.96 1.80
C SER A 42 8.46 -9.35 0.86
N THR A 43 7.21 -9.79 1.02
CA THR A 43 6.07 -9.25 0.28
C THR A 43 4.93 -8.89 1.21
N ILE A 44 4.11 -7.95 0.79
CA ILE A 44 2.93 -7.49 1.53
C ILE A 44 1.92 -8.62 1.74
N THR A 45 1.98 -9.66 0.90
CA THR A 45 1.10 -10.83 1.00
C THR A 45 1.39 -11.76 2.18
N GLU A 46 2.63 -11.77 2.66
CA GLU A 46 3.06 -12.56 3.82
C GLU A 46 2.52 -12.01 5.15
N CYS A 47 2.14 -10.73 5.19
CA CYS A 47 1.54 -10.12 6.38
C CYS A 47 0.14 -10.69 6.70
N GLY A 48 -0.49 -11.33 5.71
CA GLY A 48 -1.82 -11.91 5.80
C GLY A 48 -2.92 -10.88 5.58
N PHE A 49 -3.90 -11.23 4.75
CA PHE A 49 -5.03 -10.37 4.44
C PHE A 49 -6.33 -10.82 5.10
N ARG A 50 -7.25 -9.87 5.19
CA ARG A 50 -8.67 -10.08 5.39
C ARG A 50 -9.39 -9.51 4.17
N GLU A 51 -9.95 -10.40 3.37
CA GLU A 51 -10.78 -9.98 2.22
C GLU A 51 -11.98 -9.15 2.72
N GLY A 52 -12.15 -7.99 2.11
CA GLY A 52 -13.33 -7.16 2.27
C GLY A 52 -14.43 -7.54 1.29
N GLY A 53 -15.69 -7.34 1.68
CA GLY A 53 -16.82 -7.35 0.75
C GLY A 53 -16.91 -6.06 -0.09
N PRO A 54 -17.90 -5.94 -0.98
CA PRO A 54 -18.21 -4.68 -1.65
C PRO A 54 -18.48 -3.56 -0.63
N GLY A 55 -17.90 -2.36 -0.83
CA GLY A 55 -18.04 -1.23 0.10
C GLY A 55 -17.17 -1.30 1.37
N TYR A 56 -16.28 -2.29 1.46
CA TYR A 56 -15.41 -2.46 2.64
C TYR A 56 -14.41 -1.31 2.84
N CYS A 57 -13.95 -0.67 1.76
CA CYS A 57 -13.43 0.71 1.83
C CYS A 57 -14.50 1.66 1.26
N ASP A 58 -14.99 2.62 2.06
CA ASP A 58 -16.02 3.62 1.70
C ASP A 58 -15.47 4.80 0.87
N GLY A 59 -14.44 4.54 0.06
CA GLY A 59 -13.82 5.50 -0.84
C GLY A 59 -12.82 6.46 -0.22
N ARG A 60 -12.88 6.74 1.08
CA ARG A 60 -11.94 7.67 1.75
C ARG A 60 -10.89 6.97 2.61
N ASN A 61 -11.01 5.66 2.77
CA ASN A 61 -10.16 4.89 3.65
C ASN A 61 -9.17 4.02 2.86
N TYR A 62 -8.43 4.56 1.89
CA TYR A 62 -7.35 3.80 1.24
C TYR A 62 -5.99 4.18 1.82
N HIS A 63 -5.04 3.25 1.84
CA HIS A 63 -3.70 3.50 2.38
C HIS A 63 -2.82 4.16 1.31
N TYR A 64 -2.39 5.40 1.57
CA TYR A 64 -1.42 6.12 0.75
C TYR A 64 -0.05 6.09 1.42
N VAL A 65 1.00 5.88 0.64
CA VAL A 65 2.36 5.74 1.14
C VAL A 65 3.32 6.66 0.38
N ILE A 66 4.35 7.10 1.09
CA ILE A 66 5.48 7.84 0.55
C ILE A 66 6.75 7.14 1.04
N CYS A 67 7.61 6.75 0.10
CA CYS A 67 8.92 6.18 0.37
C CYS A 67 10.03 7.20 0.07
N SER A 68 11.27 6.91 0.46
CA SER A 68 12.41 7.83 0.36
C SER A 68 12.98 7.99 -1.05
N ASP A 69 12.41 7.32 -2.03
CA ASP A 69 12.70 7.43 -3.47
C ASP A 69 14.18 7.23 -3.83
N LEU A 70 14.91 6.45 -3.03
CA LEU A 70 16.36 6.28 -3.15
C LEU A 70 16.80 5.44 -4.37
N GLN A 71 15.85 4.93 -5.16
CA GLN A 71 16.11 4.01 -6.29
C GLN A 71 15.19 4.24 -7.51
N ALA A 72 14.60 5.42 -7.72
CA ALA A 72 13.91 5.74 -8.99
C ALA A 72 14.83 5.89 -10.22
N GLN A 73 15.97 5.19 -10.24
CA GLN A 73 16.73 4.95 -11.47
C GLN A 73 15.97 3.94 -12.34
N SER A 74 14.80 4.30 -12.87
CA SER A 74 14.17 3.62 -14.01
C SER A 74 14.16 2.08 -13.93
N VAL A 75 14.03 1.49 -12.74
CA VAL A 75 13.89 0.05 -12.62
C VAL A 75 12.39 -0.17 -12.65
N SER A 76 11.90 -0.59 -13.81
CA SER A 76 10.54 -1.12 -13.90
C SER A 76 10.37 -2.12 -12.75
N PRO A 77 9.33 -1.97 -11.91
CA PRO A 77 9.08 -2.90 -10.84
C PRO A 77 9.11 -4.34 -11.40
N PRO A 78 9.77 -5.32 -10.75
CA PRO A 78 9.74 -6.70 -11.23
C PRO A 78 8.31 -7.14 -11.57
N ALA A 79 8.15 -7.81 -12.71
CA ALA A 79 6.84 -8.23 -13.22
C ALA A 79 6.06 -9.16 -12.26
N GLU A 80 6.72 -9.68 -11.23
CA GLU A 80 6.15 -10.56 -10.21
C GLU A 80 5.75 -9.84 -8.91
N LEU A 81 5.76 -8.51 -8.87
CA LEU A 81 5.35 -7.79 -7.67
C LEU A 81 3.87 -7.95 -7.40
N SER A 82 3.58 -8.27 -6.15
CA SER A 82 2.21 -8.40 -5.66
C SER A 82 1.61 -7.05 -5.24
N VAL A 83 2.36 -5.95 -5.38
CA VAL A 83 1.99 -4.62 -4.93
C VAL A 83 2.40 -3.54 -5.94
N ARG A 84 1.60 -2.47 -6.04
CA ARG A 84 1.92 -1.27 -6.82
C ARG A 84 1.40 -0.01 -6.15
N LEU A 85 2.00 1.12 -6.49
CA LEU A 85 1.51 2.45 -6.09
C LEU A 85 0.86 3.12 -7.29
N VAL A 86 -0.34 3.65 -7.08
CA VAL A 86 -1.12 4.36 -8.11
C VAL A 86 -1.55 5.73 -7.59
N ASN A 87 -1.86 6.65 -8.50
CA ASN A 87 -2.33 8.00 -8.15
C ASN A 87 -1.39 8.79 -7.23
N GLY A 88 -0.08 8.52 -7.28
CA GLY A 88 0.93 9.30 -6.58
C GLY A 88 1.70 10.25 -7.48
N THR A 89 2.54 11.07 -6.85
CA THR A 89 3.38 12.07 -7.51
C THR A 89 4.67 11.49 -8.10
N THR A 90 5.11 10.33 -7.61
CA THR A 90 6.33 9.63 -8.01
C THR A 90 6.04 8.14 -8.18
N SER A 91 6.98 7.36 -8.73
CA SER A 91 6.88 5.89 -8.74
C SER A 91 6.89 5.28 -7.33
N CYS A 92 7.35 6.05 -6.34
CA CYS A 92 7.54 5.63 -4.95
C CYS A 92 6.58 6.37 -3.97
N SER A 93 5.51 6.94 -4.51
CA SER A 93 4.40 7.48 -3.74
C SER A 93 3.08 7.08 -4.40
N GLY A 94 2.02 6.92 -3.61
CA GLY A 94 0.71 6.59 -4.16
C GLY A 94 -0.18 5.81 -3.21
N THR A 95 -1.41 5.56 -3.65
CA THR A 95 -2.32 4.61 -3.02
C THR A 95 -1.85 3.19 -3.30
N VAL A 96 -1.84 2.36 -2.25
CA VAL A 96 -1.38 0.97 -2.32
C VAL A 96 -2.46 0.09 -2.95
N GLU A 97 -2.10 -0.60 -4.03
CA GLU A 97 -2.87 -1.71 -4.57
C GLU A 97 -2.09 -3.01 -4.47
N VAL A 98 -2.82 -4.09 -4.16
CA VAL A 98 -2.26 -5.44 -4.04
C VAL A 98 -2.92 -6.34 -5.08
N PHE A 99 -2.12 -7.14 -5.77
CA PHE A 99 -2.61 -8.18 -6.67
C PHE A 99 -2.95 -9.43 -5.86
N TYR A 100 -4.23 -9.75 -5.78
CA TYR A 100 -4.72 -10.87 -4.99
C TYR A 100 -5.86 -11.58 -5.75
N ARG A 101 -5.73 -12.90 -5.91
CA ARG A 101 -6.71 -13.76 -6.61
C ARG A 101 -7.06 -13.30 -8.04
N GLY A 102 -6.09 -12.74 -8.77
CA GLY A 102 -6.27 -12.34 -10.16
C GLY A 102 -6.80 -10.91 -10.35
N GLU A 103 -7.02 -10.17 -9.25
CA GLU A 103 -7.55 -8.81 -9.28
C GLU A 103 -6.62 -7.85 -8.52
N TRP A 104 -6.55 -6.60 -8.96
CA TRP A 104 -5.93 -5.51 -8.20
C TRP A 104 -6.94 -4.93 -7.22
N LEU A 105 -6.59 -4.97 -5.92
CA LEU A 105 -7.44 -4.52 -4.83
C LEU A 105 -6.77 -3.35 -4.11
N GLY A 106 -7.53 -2.31 -3.78
CA GLY A 106 -7.04 -1.19 -2.99
C GLY A 106 -6.90 -1.59 -1.52
N LEU A 107 -5.78 -1.22 -0.90
CA LEU A 107 -5.53 -1.50 0.51
C LEU A 107 -6.30 -0.51 1.39
N CYS A 108 -7.21 -0.96 2.26
CA CYS A 108 -7.94 -0.05 3.15
C CYS A 108 -7.06 0.47 4.31
N SER A 109 -7.19 1.75 4.67
CA SER A 109 -6.53 2.41 5.81
C SER A 109 -7.14 2.06 7.17
N ARG A 110 -8.46 1.87 7.25
CA ARG A 110 -9.11 1.46 8.49
C ARG A 110 -8.91 -0.01 8.73
N TRP A 111 -8.12 -0.35 9.75
CA TRP A 111 -8.22 -1.47 10.72
C TRP A 111 -6.89 -1.68 11.47
N TRP A 112 -5.83 -0.91 11.19
CA TRP A 112 -4.69 -0.80 12.09
C TRP A 112 -4.68 0.56 12.78
N GLY A 113 -4.65 0.56 14.11
CA GLY A 113 -4.66 1.76 14.93
C GLY A 113 -3.62 2.76 14.45
N MET A 114 -4.11 3.84 13.84
CA MET A 114 -3.33 5.02 13.55
C MET A 114 -2.73 5.50 14.88
N LYS A 115 -1.46 5.20 15.12
CA LYS A 115 -0.60 6.23 15.68
C LYS A 115 -0.32 7.16 14.52
N GLU A 116 -1.18 8.17 14.40
CA GLU A 116 -1.00 9.31 13.52
C GLU A 116 0.46 9.77 13.60
N THR A 117 1.19 9.67 12.49
CA THR A 117 2.32 10.56 12.30
C THR A 117 1.79 11.73 11.51
N LYS A 118 1.22 12.69 12.26
CA LYS A 118 0.95 14.02 11.74
C LYS A 118 2.30 14.64 11.39
N ILE A 119 2.57 14.83 10.10
CA ILE A 119 3.73 15.59 9.66
C ILE A 119 3.55 17.01 10.23
N LEU A 120 4.47 17.43 11.10
CA LEU A 120 4.62 18.81 11.58
C LEU A 120 5.36 19.65 10.54
#